data_AF-D9Q019-F1
#
_entry.id   AF-D9Q019-F1
#
_cell.length_a   1.000
_cell.length_b   1.000
_cell.length_c   1.000
_cell.angle_alpha   90.00
_cell.angle_beta   90.00
_cell.angle_gamma   90.00
#
_symmetry.space_group_name_H-M   'P 1'
#
loop_
_entity.id
_entity.type
_entity.pdbx_description
1 polymer ?
#
loop_
_entity_poly.entity_id
_entity_poly.type
_entity_poly.pdbx_seq_one_letter_code
_entity_poly.pdbx_strand_id
1 'polypeptide(L)'
;MITDKDYIEWQISYRDPNGRLIEFGECLDKALNNDTNLKMEIKRVVEEYRNVDTFDKKFTIQRIEDNRYYNEFKLINELTPILRLDGLTDNYYIDIILKPKQRAVGYQAMVFLYIPCEKALPLEDGQKLIGRKAYQNEKVKVFLNSDHILGLLKSFLLASDTHRKDILNILRYLNVNV
;
A
#
# COMPACT_ATOMS: atom_id res chain seq x y z
N MET A 1 18.81 -6.45 -15.33
CA MET A 1 19.20 -7.51 -14.38
C MET A 1 18.62 -7.07 -13.05
N ILE A 2 18.03 -7.99 -12.30
CA ILE A 2 17.47 -7.69 -10.98
C ILE A 2 18.63 -7.56 -9.99
N THR A 3 18.59 -6.53 -9.18
CA THR A 3 19.58 -6.13 -8.18
C THR A 3 18.96 -6.06 -6.80
N ASP A 4 19.80 -5.97 -5.77
CA ASP A 4 19.38 -5.78 -4.38
C ASP A 4 18.72 -4.42 -4.10
N LYS A 5 18.84 -3.48 -5.03
CA LYS A 5 18.17 -2.17 -4.99
C LYS A 5 16.79 -2.16 -5.64
N ASP A 6 16.40 -3.25 -6.30
CA ASP A 6 15.12 -3.33 -6.99
C ASP A 6 14.00 -3.76 -6.02
N TYR A 7 12.82 -3.18 -6.24
CA TYR A 7 11.62 -3.47 -5.47
C TYR A 7 10.50 -3.92 -6.42
N ILE A 8 9.69 -4.86 -5.95
CA ILE A 8 8.36 -5.11 -6.51
C ILE A 8 7.44 -4.06 -5.91
N GLU A 9 6.89 -3.19 -6.76
CA GLU A 9 5.83 -2.26 -6.40
C GLU A 9 4.48 -2.97 -6.54
N TRP A 10 3.77 -3.15 -5.43
CA TRP A 10 2.44 -3.75 -5.41
C TRP A 10 1.40 -2.72 -4.96
N GLN A 11 0.59 -2.23 -5.90
CA GLN A 11 -0.62 -1.46 -5.58
C GLN A 11 -1.66 -2.39 -4.96
N ILE A 12 -1.58 -2.56 -3.64
CA ILE A 12 -2.36 -3.55 -2.92
C ILE A 12 -3.79 -3.04 -2.65
N SER A 13 -4.73 -3.96 -2.70
CA SER A 13 -6.17 -3.78 -2.51
C SER A 13 -6.64 -4.63 -1.32
N TYR A 14 -7.91 -4.47 -0.94
CA TYR A 14 -8.49 -5.25 0.17
C TYR A 14 -9.85 -5.88 -0.15
N ARG A 15 -10.54 -5.40 -1.20
CA ARG A 15 -11.80 -5.97 -1.70
C ARG A 15 -11.87 -5.91 -3.22
N ASP A 16 -12.51 -6.91 -3.81
CA ASP A 16 -12.89 -6.89 -5.22
C ASP A 16 -14.21 -6.11 -5.44
N PRO A 17 -14.63 -5.87 -6.70
CA PRO A 17 -15.91 -5.21 -6.99
C PRO A 17 -17.16 -5.96 -6.48
N ASN A 18 -17.04 -7.25 -6.17
CA ASN A 18 -18.12 -8.07 -5.59
C ASN A 18 -18.10 -8.04 -4.05
N GLY A 19 -17.20 -7.27 -3.44
CA GLY A 19 -17.03 -7.17 -2.00
C GLY A 19 -16.28 -8.34 -1.37
N ARG A 20 -15.69 -9.26 -2.13
CA ARG A 20 -14.88 -10.37 -1.60
C ARG A 20 -13.55 -9.84 -1.10
N LEU A 21 -13.05 -10.40 0.00
CA LEU A 21 -11.70 -10.08 0.48
C LEU A 21 -10.68 -10.57 -0.54
N ILE A 22 -9.72 -9.71 -0.88
CA ILE A 22 -8.58 -10.02 -1.76
C ILE A 22 -7.32 -9.40 -1.17
N GLU A 23 -6.16 -9.91 -1.55
CA GLU A 23 -4.84 -9.33 -1.23
C GLU A 23 -4.71 -8.96 0.26
N PHE A 24 -4.68 -7.69 0.65
CA PHE A 24 -4.58 -7.29 2.06
C PHE A 24 -5.76 -7.80 2.90
N GLY A 25 -6.96 -7.84 2.34
CA GLY A 25 -8.15 -8.37 3.03
C GLY A 25 -7.99 -9.86 3.38
N GLU A 26 -7.44 -10.66 2.47
CA GLU A 26 -7.13 -12.07 2.74
C GLU A 26 -5.96 -12.22 3.71
N CYS A 27 -4.93 -11.38 3.60
CA CYS A 27 -3.81 -11.38 4.53
C CYS A 27 -4.29 -11.09 5.95
N LEU A 28 -5.22 -10.14 6.12
CA LEU A 28 -5.79 -9.78 7.41
C LEU A 28 -6.61 -10.92 8.01
N ASP A 29 -7.48 -11.56 7.23
CA ASP A 29 -8.25 -12.74 7.67
C ASP A 29 -7.32 -13.88 8.13
N LYS A 30 -6.34 -14.24 7.29
CA LYS A 30 -5.37 -15.29 7.61
C LYS A 30 -4.54 -14.95 8.86
N ALA A 31 -4.08 -13.71 9.00
CA ALA A 31 -3.26 -13.31 10.14
C ALA A 31 -4.06 -13.34 11.46
N LEU A 32 -5.29 -12.83 11.44
CA LEU A 32 -6.18 -12.79 12.60
C LEU A 32 -6.62 -14.16 13.10
N ASN A 33 -6.67 -15.17 12.22
CA ASN A 33 -6.99 -16.54 12.61
C ASN A 33 -5.81 -17.25 13.31
N ASN A 34 -4.58 -16.74 13.15
CA ASN A 34 -3.37 -17.39 13.66
C ASN A 34 -2.72 -16.66 14.84
N ASP A 35 -3.08 -15.39 15.12
CA ASP A 35 -2.41 -14.58 16.16
C ASP A 35 -3.39 -13.72 16.98
N THR A 36 -3.55 -14.07 18.25
CA THR A 36 -4.39 -13.31 19.20
C THR A 36 -3.74 -11.99 19.64
N ASN A 37 -2.40 -11.90 19.67
CA ASN A 37 -1.71 -10.65 20.03
C ASN A 37 -1.92 -9.59 18.94
N LEU A 38 -1.87 -10.01 17.67
CA LEU A 38 -2.15 -9.13 16.53
C LEU A 38 -3.54 -8.48 16.63
N LYS A 39 -4.56 -9.19 17.12
CA LYS A 39 -5.90 -8.61 17.37
C LYS A 39 -5.85 -7.42 18.32
N MET A 40 -5.07 -7.50 19.40
CA MET A 40 -4.94 -6.42 20.36
C MET A 40 -4.20 -5.22 19.76
N GLU A 41 -3.15 -5.48 18.98
CA GLU A 41 -2.38 -4.43 18.30
C GLU A 41 -3.22 -3.70 17.26
N ILE A 42 -4.01 -4.42 16.46
CA ILE A 42 -4.94 -3.85 15.49
C ILE A 42 -5.93 -2.90 16.17
N LYS A 43 -6.50 -3.30 17.32
CA LYS A 43 -7.41 -2.42 18.07
C LYS A 43 -6.72 -1.13 18.54
N ARG A 44 -5.47 -1.24 19.03
CA ARG A 44 -4.68 -0.08 19.44
C ARG A 44 -4.42 0.86 18.27
N VAL A 45 -4.02 0.32 17.11
CA VAL A 45 -3.79 1.10 15.89
C VAL A 45 -5.08 1.76 15.41
N VAL A 46 -6.21 1.06 15.42
CA VAL A 46 -7.49 1.68 15.03
C VAL A 46 -7.84 2.87 15.94
N GLU A 47 -7.62 2.74 17.25
CA GLU A 47 -7.88 3.83 18.18
C GLU A 47 -6.95 5.03 17.96
N GLU A 48 -5.65 4.77 17.76
CA GLU A 48 -4.65 5.80 17.47
C GLU A 48 -5.03 6.62 16.22
N TYR A 49 -5.58 5.99 15.19
CA TYR A 49 -5.93 6.63 13.91
C TYR A 49 -7.39 7.13 13.85
N ARG A 50 -8.20 6.90 14.88
CA ARG A 50 -9.64 7.22 14.90
C ARG A 50 -9.93 8.67 14.53
N ASN A 51 -9.14 9.60 15.08
CA ASN A 51 -9.34 11.04 14.96
C ASN A 51 -8.27 11.73 14.09
N VAL A 52 -7.47 10.97 13.36
CA VAL A 52 -6.44 11.52 12.48
C VAL A 52 -7.07 11.94 11.15
N ASP A 53 -6.74 13.14 10.67
CA ASP A 53 -7.15 13.59 9.34
C ASP A 53 -6.54 12.71 8.26
N THR A 54 -7.35 12.32 7.28
CA THR A 54 -6.90 11.46 6.19
C THR A 54 -6.02 12.22 5.19
N PHE A 55 -5.15 11.48 4.53
CA PHE A 55 -4.21 12.00 3.56
C PHE A 55 -4.89 12.76 2.42
N ASP A 56 -5.98 12.19 1.88
CA ASP A 56 -6.77 12.80 0.80
C ASP A 56 -7.54 14.07 1.20
N LYS A 57 -7.73 14.32 2.51
CA LYS A 57 -8.30 15.57 3.02
C LYS A 57 -7.23 16.63 3.27
N LYS A 58 -6.07 16.21 3.78
CA LYS A 58 -5.02 17.11 4.24
C LYS A 58 -4.11 17.59 3.11
N PHE A 59 -3.97 16.80 2.06
CA PHE A 59 -3.04 17.09 0.97
C PHE A 59 -3.76 17.11 -0.38
N THR A 60 -3.21 17.88 -1.32
CA THR A 60 -3.73 18.01 -2.68
C THR A 60 -2.57 18.01 -3.68
N ILE A 61 -2.86 17.62 -4.92
CA ILE A 61 -1.90 17.77 -6.02
C ILE A 61 -1.89 19.23 -6.44
N GLN A 62 -0.70 19.83 -6.47
CA GLN A 62 -0.52 21.23 -6.84
C GLN A 62 0.00 21.32 -8.28
N ARG A 63 -0.51 22.29 -9.04
CA ARG A 63 0.04 22.65 -10.35
C ARG A 63 0.65 24.04 -10.26
N ILE A 64 1.95 24.11 -10.47
CA ILE A 64 2.72 25.34 -10.40
C ILE A 64 3.16 25.68 -11.80
N GLU A 65 2.69 26.82 -12.27
CA GLU A 65 3.16 27.38 -13.52
C GLU A 65 4.62 27.82 -13.37
N ASP A 66 5.46 27.39 -14.30
CA ASP A 66 6.83 27.85 -14.40
C ASP A 66 6.87 29.03 -15.38
N ASN A 67 7.78 29.98 -15.14
CA ASN A 67 7.99 31.11 -16.05
C ASN A 67 8.79 30.72 -17.29
N ARG A 68 9.33 29.50 -17.32
CA ARG A 68 10.05 28.94 -18.48
C ARG A 68 9.09 28.37 -19.52
N TYR A 69 9.56 28.43 -20.76
CA TYR A 69 8.92 27.80 -21.90
C TYR A 69 9.89 26.79 -22.53
N TYR A 70 9.34 25.76 -23.14
CA TYR A 70 10.05 24.88 -24.06
C TYR A 70 9.45 25.05 -25.45
N ASN A 71 10.14 25.78 -26.32
CA ASN A 71 9.59 26.35 -27.56
C ASN A 71 8.32 27.16 -27.26
N GLU A 72 7.19 26.89 -27.93
CA GLU A 72 5.91 27.55 -27.68
C GLU A 72 5.13 27.04 -26.46
N PHE A 73 5.60 26.01 -25.75
CA PHE A 73 4.87 25.39 -24.65
C PHE A 73 5.28 25.98 -23.30
N LYS A 74 4.29 26.47 -22.53
CA LYS A 74 4.48 26.90 -21.15
C LYS A 74 4.75 25.68 -20.27
N LEU A 75 5.83 25.72 -19.50
CA LEU A 75 6.15 24.65 -18.56
C LEU A 75 5.22 24.73 -17.34
N ILE A 76 4.58 23.62 -16.99
CA ILE A 76 3.76 23.48 -15.77
C ILE A 76 4.28 22.27 -15.00
N ASN A 77 4.63 22.49 -13.73
CA ASN A 77 5.07 21.43 -12.83
C ASN A 77 3.88 20.92 -12.01
N GLU A 78 3.70 19.61 -11.95
CA GLU A 78 2.72 18.97 -11.07
C GLU A 78 3.44 18.38 -9.85
N LEU A 79 3.11 18.86 -8.65
CA LEU A 79 3.65 18.36 -7.38
C LEU A 79 2.63 17.44 -6.72
N THR A 80 2.97 16.15 -6.66
CA THR A 80 2.14 15.13 -6.01
C THR A 80 2.74 14.76 -4.65
N PRO A 81 1.98 14.92 -3.55
CA PRO A 81 2.44 14.50 -2.23
C PRO A 81 2.49 12.97 -2.14
N ILE A 82 3.50 12.47 -1.41
CA ILE A 82 3.67 11.04 -1.09
C ILE A 82 3.93 10.95 0.41
N LEU A 83 3.18 10.11 1.11
CA LEU A 83 3.51 9.70 2.48
C LEU A 83 4.20 8.35 2.41
N ARG A 84 5.35 8.22 3.08
CA ARG A 84 6.10 6.98 3.17
C ARG A 84 6.15 6.49 4.62
N LEU A 85 5.81 5.23 4.81
CA LEU A 85 6.09 4.48 6.02
C LEU A 85 7.30 3.58 5.76
N ASP A 86 8.45 4.02 6.24
CA ASP A 86 9.72 3.29 6.19
C ASP A 86 9.97 2.47 7.45
N GLY A 87 11.04 1.67 7.43
CA GLY A 87 11.53 0.96 8.60
C GLY A 87 10.72 -0.28 8.97
N LEU A 88 9.89 -0.77 8.05
CA LEU A 88 9.28 -2.08 8.20
C LEU A 88 10.35 -3.17 8.12
N THR A 89 10.05 -4.30 8.73
CA THR A 89 10.88 -5.49 8.75
C THR A 89 11.33 -5.85 7.34
N ASP A 90 12.54 -6.40 7.21
CA ASP A 90 13.11 -6.83 5.92
C ASP A 90 13.24 -5.71 4.86
N ASN A 91 13.29 -4.44 5.25
CA ASN A 91 13.40 -3.27 4.37
C ASN A 91 12.20 -3.06 3.44
N TYR A 92 11.03 -3.58 3.81
CA TYR A 92 9.77 -3.21 3.17
C TYR A 92 9.45 -1.75 3.49
N TYR A 93 8.71 -1.09 2.62
CA TYR A 93 8.11 0.21 2.92
C TYR A 93 6.78 0.35 2.21
N ILE A 94 5.96 1.31 2.66
CA ILE A 94 4.64 1.56 2.09
C ILE A 94 4.54 3.02 1.70
N ASP A 95 4.10 3.30 0.48
CA ASP A 95 3.72 4.64 0.07
C ASP A 95 2.21 4.80 -0.03
N ILE A 96 1.74 5.99 0.35
CA ILE A 96 0.40 6.48 0.03
C ILE A 96 0.55 7.64 -0.95
N ILE A 97 -0.05 7.52 -2.13
CA ILE A 97 0.10 8.49 -3.23
C ILE A 97 -1.28 8.96 -3.68
N LEU A 98 -1.46 10.27 -3.87
CA LEU A 98 -2.66 10.80 -4.52
C LEU A 98 -2.53 10.63 -6.03
N LYS A 99 -3.53 9.99 -6.65
CA LYS A 99 -3.67 9.95 -8.11
C LYS A 99 -5.04 10.46 -8.54
N PRO A 100 -5.18 11.03 -9.75
CA PRO A 100 -6.50 11.36 -10.29
C PRO A 100 -7.42 10.14 -10.32
N LYS A 101 -8.70 10.33 -10.01
CA LYS A 101 -9.70 9.28 -10.18
C LYS A 101 -9.91 8.99 -11.66
N GLN A 102 -9.90 7.72 -12.05
CA GLN A 102 -10.32 7.35 -13.40
C GLN A 102 -11.84 7.55 -13.52
N ARG A 103 -12.29 8.33 -14.51
CA ARG A 103 -13.72 8.58 -14.81
C ARG A 103 -14.52 9.30 -13.72
N ALA A 104 -13.86 9.98 -12.78
CA ALA A 104 -14.53 10.83 -11.78
C ALA A 104 -13.68 12.06 -11.47
N VAL A 105 -14.31 13.08 -10.87
CA VAL A 105 -13.62 14.30 -10.41
C VAL A 105 -12.94 14.03 -9.06
N GLY A 106 -11.73 14.57 -8.90
CA GLY A 106 -10.96 14.52 -7.67
C GLY A 106 -9.85 13.47 -7.67
N TYR A 107 -9.18 13.36 -6.52
CA TYR A 107 -8.07 12.47 -6.30
C TYR A 107 -8.49 11.25 -5.45
N GLN A 108 -7.75 10.17 -5.60
CA GLN A 108 -7.84 8.98 -4.77
C GLN A 108 -6.47 8.69 -4.18
N ALA A 109 -6.42 8.36 -2.90
CA ALA A 109 -5.22 7.84 -2.27
C ALA A 109 -5.04 6.37 -2.68
N MET A 110 -3.86 6.02 -3.16
CA MET A 110 -3.47 4.65 -3.51
C MET A 110 -2.37 4.19 -2.56
N VAL A 111 -2.44 2.95 -2.10
CA VAL A 111 -1.46 2.35 -1.20
C VAL A 111 -0.58 1.39 -2.00
N PHE A 112 0.73 1.57 -1.91
CA PHE A 112 1.73 0.74 -2.57
C PHE A 112 2.63 0.09 -1.53
N LEU A 113 2.69 -1.24 -1.53
CA LEU A 113 3.68 -1.99 -0.77
C LEU A 113 4.89 -2.22 -1.65
N TYR A 114 6.07 -1.81 -1.18
CA TYR A 114 7.33 -2.06 -1.86
C TYR A 114 8.05 -3.22 -1.19
N ILE A 115 8.26 -4.27 -1.97
CA ILE A 115 8.86 -5.52 -1.53
C ILE A 115 10.25 -5.64 -2.13
N PRO A 116 11.33 -5.69 -1.34
CA PRO A 116 12.66 -5.88 -1.90
C PRO A 116 12.73 -7.18 -2.71
N CYS A 117 13.28 -7.11 -3.92
CA CYS A 117 13.43 -8.28 -4.79
C CYS A 117 14.28 -9.39 -4.13
N GLU A 118 15.17 -9.06 -3.20
CA GLU A 118 15.94 -10.04 -2.45
C GLU A 118 15.10 -10.90 -1.48
N LYS A 119 13.91 -10.42 -1.09
CA LYS A 119 12.98 -11.11 -0.17
C LYS A 119 11.92 -11.92 -0.91
N ALA A 120 11.76 -11.71 -2.20
CA ALA A 120 10.85 -12.47 -3.04
C ALA A 120 11.48 -13.82 -3.45
N LEU A 121 10.78 -14.91 -3.18
CA LEU A 121 11.23 -16.27 -3.50
C LEU A 121 10.54 -16.77 -4.77
N PRO A 122 11.26 -17.31 -5.77
CA PRO A 122 10.64 -17.94 -6.92
C PRO A 122 9.65 -19.06 -6.52
N LEU A 123 8.53 -19.17 -7.24
CA LEU A 123 7.49 -20.16 -6.95
C LEU A 123 7.91 -21.58 -7.36
N GLU A 124 8.68 -21.69 -8.44
CA GLU A 124 9.21 -22.92 -9.01
C GLU A 124 10.69 -23.05 -8.63
N ASP A 125 11.18 -24.29 -8.50
CA ASP A 125 12.52 -24.62 -8.01
C ASP A 125 13.61 -23.73 -8.65
N GLY A 126 14.19 -22.83 -7.85
CA GLY A 126 15.55 -22.40 -8.09
C GLY A 126 15.83 -20.90 -8.15
N GLN A 127 17.11 -20.63 -7.86
CA GLN A 127 17.91 -19.41 -7.95
C GLN A 127 17.22 -18.08 -7.57
N LYS A 128 17.83 -17.43 -6.56
CA LYS A 128 17.54 -16.04 -6.17
C LYS A 128 17.32 -15.15 -7.40
N LEU A 129 16.36 -14.23 -7.30
CA LEU A 129 16.07 -13.28 -8.37
C LEU A 129 17.28 -12.38 -8.69
N ILE A 130 18.06 -12.06 -7.66
CA ILE A 130 19.23 -11.20 -7.75
C ILE A 130 20.28 -11.78 -8.71
N GLY A 131 20.76 -10.94 -9.63
CA GLY A 131 21.83 -11.28 -10.57
C GLY A 131 21.34 -11.85 -11.90
N ARG A 132 20.03 -11.95 -12.13
CA ARG A 132 19.47 -12.44 -13.41
C ARG A 132 18.32 -11.57 -13.94
N LYS A 133 17.77 -11.95 -15.10
CA LYS A 133 16.50 -11.39 -15.60
C LYS A 133 15.35 -12.29 -15.13
N ALA A 134 14.15 -11.73 -15.03
CA ALA A 134 12.95 -12.53 -14.79
C ALA A 134 12.69 -13.46 -15.98
N TYR A 135 12.25 -14.69 -15.70
CA TYR A 135 11.79 -15.63 -16.72
C TYR A 135 10.37 -15.27 -17.18
N GLN A 136 9.95 -15.82 -18.33
CA GLN A 136 8.62 -15.58 -18.87
C GLN A 136 7.55 -16.11 -17.90
N ASN A 137 6.57 -15.27 -17.55
CA ASN A 137 5.50 -15.58 -16.61
C ASN A 137 5.97 -16.04 -15.22
N GLU A 138 7.21 -15.70 -14.84
CA GLU A 138 7.76 -16.03 -13.53
C GLU A 138 6.89 -15.43 -12.42
N LYS A 139 6.60 -16.25 -11.41
CA LYS A 139 5.87 -15.83 -10.22
C LYS A 139 6.73 -16.02 -8.98
N VAL A 140 6.46 -15.21 -7.97
CA VAL A 140 7.21 -15.21 -6.71
C VAL A 140 6.26 -15.32 -5.52
N LYS A 141 6.76 -15.89 -4.44
CA LYS A 141 6.18 -15.89 -3.10
C LYS A 141 6.83 -14.79 -2.29
N VAL A 142 6.00 -14.08 -1.55
CA VAL A 142 6.42 -13.06 -0.57
C VAL A 142 5.75 -13.37 0.75
N PHE A 143 6.44 -13.08 1.85
CA PHE A 143 5.94 -13.33 3.20
C PHE A 143 5.66 -12.01 3.91
N LEU A 144 4.44 -11.88 4.43
CA LEU A 144 4.05 -10.73 5.24
C LEU A 144 3.96 -11.17 6.70
N ASN A 145 4.67 -10.47 7.58
CA ASN A 145 4.60 -10.65 9.02
C ASN A 145 3.67 -9.61 9.65
N SER A 146 3.48 -9.66 10.97
CA SER A 146 2.61 -8.74 11.71
C SER A 146 2.97 -7.26 11.50
N ASP A 147 4.25 -6.92 11.38
CA ASP A 147 4.71 -5.55 11.14
C ASP A 147 4.25 -5.04 9.77
N HIS A 148 4.35 -5.86 8.72
CA HIS A 148 3.83 -5.53 7.40
C HIS A 148 2.30 -5.36 7.40
N ILE A 149 1.58 -6.24 8.11
CA ILE A 149 0.12 -6.16 8.24
C ILE A 149 -0.31 -4.90 8.97
N LEU A 150 0.36 -4.54 10.07
CA LEU A 150 0.08 -3.32 10.82
C LEU A 150 0.46 -2.08 10.03
N GLY A 151 1.56 -2.10 9.26
CA GLY A 151 1.93 -1.03 8.35
C GLY A 151 0.86 -0.77 7.29
N LEU A 152 0.37 -1.83 6.63
CA LEU A 152 -0.72 -1.73 5.66
C LEU A 152 -2.03 -1.23 6.29
N LEU A 153 -2.35 -1.71 7.50
CA LEU A 153 -3.51 -1.25 8.26
C LEU A 153 -3.44 0.27 8.50
N LYS A 154 -2.32 0.77 9.03
CA LYS A 154 -2.09 2.20 9.26
C LYS A 154 -2.25 2.99 7.96
N SER A 155 -1.65 2.50 6.88
CA SER A 155 -1.71 3.17 5.58
C SER A 155 -3.13 3.28 5.05
N PHE A 156 -3.95 2.23 5.09
CA PHE A 156 -5.35 2.31 4.66
C PHE A 156 -6.22 3.17 5.59
N LEU A 157 -6.00 3.12 6.91
CA LEU A 157 -6.71 3.99 7.86
C LEU A 157 -6.40 5.49 7.63
N LEU A 158 -5.20 5.80 7.16
CA LEU A 158 -4.76 7.16 6.87
C LEU A 158 -5.10 7.61 5.44
N ALA A 159 -5.20 6.70 4.47
CA ALA A 159 -5.30 7.04 3.06
C ALA A 159 -6.54 7.89 2.71
N SER A 160 -7.74 7.45 3.10
CA SER A 160 -9.00 8.18 2.89
C SER A 160 -10.08 7.76 3.88
N ASP A 161 -11.12 8.58 4.02
CA ASP A 161 -12.28 8.24 4.85
C ASP A 161 -12.97 6.96 4.34
N THR A 162 -13.01 6.78 3.02
CA THR A 162 -13.59 5.59 2.40
C THR A 162 -12.77 4.36 2.74
N HIS A 163 -11.45 4.41 2.57
CA HIS A 163 -10.56 3.30 2.96
C HIS A 163 -10.70 2.98 4.45
N ARG A 164 -10.70 4.00 5.31
CA ARG A 164 -10.89 3.82 6.76
C ARG A 164 -12.20 3.10 7.06
N LYS A 165 -13.32 3.56 6.51
CA LYS A 165 -14.64 2.92 6.71
C LYS A 165 -14.63 1.46 6.22
N ASP A 166 -14.05 1.20 5.06
CA ASP A 166 -13.99 -0.14 4.48
C ASP A 166 -13.17 -1.10 5.35
N ILE A 167 -12.00 -0.66 5.82
CA ILE A 167 -11.16 -1.46 6.73
C ILE A 167 -11.89 -1.74 8.04
N LEU A 168 -12.53 -0.73 8.65
CA LEU A 168 -13.32 -0.95 9.88
C LEU A 168 -14.45 -1.97 9.66
N ASN A 169 -15.08 -1.95 8.49
CA ASN A 169 -16.10 -2.94 8.13
C ASN A 169 -15.51 -4.33 7.91
N ILE A 170 -14.32 -4.45 7.32
CA ILE A 170 -13.58 -5.72 7.22
C ILE A 170 -13.26 -6.26 8.63
N LEU A 171 -12.72 -5.42 9.51
CA LEU A 171 -12.37 -5.83 10.88
C LEU A 171 -13.59 -6.35 11.64
N ARG A 172 -14.75 -5.68 11.53
CA ARG A 172 -16.01 -6.16 12.12
C ARG A 172 -16.47 -7.48 11.52
N TYR A 173 -16.37 -7.64 10.19
CA TYR A 173 -16.68 -8.90 9.51
C TYR A 173 -15.79 -10.05 9.99
N LEU A 174 -14.53 -9.75 10.35
CA LEU A 174 -13.56 -10.69 10.90
C LEU A 174 -13.61 -10.82 12.43
N ASN A 175 -14.71 -10.38 13.06
CA ASN A 175 -14.96 -10.46 14.51
C ASN A 175 -13.91 -9.74 15.38
N VAL A 176 -13.34 -8.64 14.87
CA VAL A 176 -12.51 -7.73 15.66
C VAL A 176 -13.36 -6.54 16.12
N ASN A 177 -13.64 -6.46 17.42
CA ASN A 177 -14.42 -5.37 18.02
C ASN A 177 -13.58 -4.08 18.05
N VAL A 178 -13.88 -3.13 17.13
CA VAL A 178 -13.24 -1.81 16.95
C VAL A 178 -14.24 -0.67 16.76
#